data_AF-A0A5C7DQP9-F1
#
_entry.id   AF-A0A5C7DQP9-F1
#
_cell.length_a   1.000
_cell.length_b   1.000
_cell.length_c   1.000
_cell.angle_alpha   90.00
_cell.angle_beta   90.00
_cell.angle_gamma   90.00
#
_symmetry.space_group_name_H-M   'P 1'
#
loop_
_entity.id
_entity.type
_entity.pdbx_description
1 polymer ?
#
loop_
_entity_poly.entity_id
_entity_poly.type
_entity_poly.pdbx_seq_one_letter_code
_entity_poly.pdbx_strand_id
1 'polypeptide(L)'
;MKQAFSLLELAFCIVVLGFVFSFYYLIFLNPSLDSIYYNQKLFDEEKELLKQSGMVQKKEVMINNHYFFELSTKKFNLKSLTPKDLSYQKAYLDEKSF
;
A
#
# COMPACT_ATOMS: atom_id res chain seq x y z
N MET A 1 -12.84 9.49 -55.45
CA MET A 1 -13.43 8.16 -55.69
C MET A 1 -13.35 7.38 -54.39
N LYS A 2 -14.48 6.88 -53.85
CA LYS A 2 -14.47 6.01 -52.67
C LYS A 2 -14.09 4.62 -53.15
N GLN A 3 -12.82 4.27 -53.03
CA GLN A 3 -12.35 2.92 -53.35
C GLN A 3 -12.86 2.01 -52.23
N ALA A 4 -13.76 1.08 -52.57
CA ALA A 4 -14.19 0.06 -51.63
C ALA A 4 -12.99 -0.86 -51.35
N PHE A 5 -12.74 -1.14 -50.08
CA PHE A 5 -11.73 -2.10 -49.67
C PHE A 5 -12.00 -3.44 -50.34
N SER A 6 -10.95 -4.09 -50.83
CA SER A 6 -11.06 -5.45 -51.33
C SER A 6 -11.49 -6.38 -50.20
N LEU A 7 -12.28 -7.41 -50.51
CA LEU A 7 -12.74 -8.40 -49.53
C LEU A 7 -11.56 -9.05 -48.78
N LEU A 8 -10.43 -9.21 -49.48
CA LEU A 8 -9.19 -9.77 -48.93
C LEU A 8 -8.52 -8.81 -47.94
N GLU A 9 -8.52 -7.51 -48.22
CA GLU A 9 -7.98 -6.48 -47.32
C GLU A 9 -8.82 -6.38 -46.04
N LEU A 10 -10.14 -6.51 -46.16
CA LEU A 10 -11.04 -6.52 -45.01
C LEU A 10 -10.81 -7.74 -44.12
N ALA A 11 -10.66 -8.93 -44.72
CA ALA A 11 -10.33 -10.15 -43.99
C ALA A 11 -8.97 -10.04 -43.27
N PHE A 12 -7.96 -9.47 -43.94
CA PHE A 12 -6.64 -9.23 -43.34
C PHE A 12 -6.70 -8.26 -42.16
N CYS A 13 -7.44 -7.16 -42.29
CA CYS A 13 -7.66 -6.21 -41.20
C CYS A 13 -8.33 -6.87 -39.99
N ILE A 14 -9.34 -7.73 -40.19
CA ILE A 14 -10.01 -8.43 -39.09
C ILE A 14 -9.04 -9.34 -38.33
N VAL A 15 -8.17 -10.08 -39.04
CA VAL A 15 -7.17 -10.96 -38.42
C VAL A 15 -6.17 -10.15 -37.59
N VAL A 16 -5.68 -9.03 -38.12
CA VAL A 16 -4.75 -8.15 -37.40
C VAL A 16 -5.40 -7.52 -36.17
N LEU A 17 -6.63 -7.02 -36.30
CA LEU A 17 -7.41 -6.48 -35.18
C LEU A 17 -7.65 -7.54 -34.11
N GLY A 18 -8.02 -8.76 -34.50
CA GLY A 18 -8.19 -9.88 -33.58
C GLY A 18 -6.92 -10.16 -32.79
N PHE A 19 -5.76 -10.19 -33.47
CA PHE A 19 -4.47 -10.39 -32.81
C PHE A 19 -4.21 -9.28 -31.79
N VAL A 20 -4.31 -8.00 -32.18
CA VAL A 20 -4.08 -6.85 -31.29
C VAL A 20 -4.98 -6.89 -30.05
N PHE A 21 -6.28 -7.18 -30.22
CA PHE A 21 -7.22 -7.23 -29.11
C PHE A 21 -7.01 -8.46 -28.21
N SER A 22 -6.58 -9.60 -28.74
CA SER A 22 -6.24 -10.77 -27.91
C SER A 22 -5.07 -10.49 -26.96
N PHE A 23 -4.03 -9.77 -27.39
CA PHE A 23 -2.93 -9.37 -26.50
C PHE A 23 -3.33 -8.28 -25.51
N TYR A 24 -4.29 -7.41 -25.86
CA TYR A 24 -4.77 -6.37 -24.96
C TYR A 24 -5.39 -6.94 -23.67
N TYR A 25 -6.09 -8.08 -23.76
CA TYR A 25 -6.64 -8.76 -22.58
C TYR A 25 -5.54 -9.26 -21.62
N LEU A 26 -4.38 -9.67 -22.14
CA LEU A 26 -3.25 -10.13 -21.32
C LEU A 26 -2.67 -9.03 -20.43
N ILE A 27 -2.84 -7.75 -20.79
CA ILE A 27 -2.40 -6.60 -19.99
C ILE A 27 -3.17 -6.53 -18.66
N PHE A 28 -4.44 -6.94 -18.66
CA PHE A 28 -5.30 -6.94 -17.47
C PHE A 28 -5.23 -8.25 -16.68
N LEU A 29 -4.52 -9.26 -17.19
CA LEU A 29 -4.37 -10.56 -16.56
C LEU A 29 -3.43 -10.54 -15.35
N ASN A 30 -2.60 -9.50 -15.21
CA ASN A 30 -1.85 -9.25 -13.98
C ASN A 30 -2.68 -8.33 -13.09
N PRO A 31 -3.31 -8.87 -12.03
CA PRO A 31 -4.14 -8.05 -11.19
C PRO A 31 -3.23 -7.18 -10.32
N SER A 32 -3.27 -5.87 -10.57
CA SER A 32 -2.90 -4.88 -9.56
C SER A 32 -3.73 -5.00 -8.28
N LEU A 33 -4.79 -5.84 -8.27
CA LEU A 33 -5.63 -6.18 -7.13
C LEU A 33 -4.82 -6.73 -5.95
N ASP A 34 -3.76 -7.50 -6.19
CA ASP A 34 -2.92 -7.98 -5.10
C ASP A 34 -2.26 -6.79 -4.37
N SER A 35 -1.76 -5.80 -5.11
CA SER A 35 -1.19 -4.60 -4.50
C SER A 35 -2.24 -3.78 -3.74
N ILE A 36 -3.47 -3.68 -4.26
CA ILE A 36 -4.56 -2.95 -3.60
C ILE A 36 -4.96 -3.66 -2.31
N TYR A 37 -5.09 -4.99 -2.34
CA TYR A 37 -5.42 -5.81 -1.18
C TYR A 37 -4.33 -5.71 -0.09
N TYR A 38 -3.06 -5.82 -0.45
CA TYR A 38 -1.96 -5.69 0.51
C TYR A 38 -1.85 -4.27 1.08
N ASN A 39 -2.06 -3.24 0.26
CA ASN A 39 -2.05 -1.84 0.73
C ASN A 39 -3.20 -1.57 1.70
N GLN A 40 -4.40 -2.11 1.42
CA GLN A 40 -5.54 -1.94 2.30
C GLN A 40 -5.34 -2.67 3.63
N LYS A 41 -4.80 -3.89 3.58
CA LYS A 41 -4.45 -4.66 4.78
C LYS A 41 -3.36 -3.97 5.61
N LEU A 42 -2.39 -3.32 4.97
CA LEU A 42 -1.35 -2.54 5.64
C LEU A 42 -1.96 -1.33 6.37
N PHE A 43 -2.86 -0.59 5.71
CA PHE A 43 -3.54 0.57 6.28
C PHE A 43 -4.38 0.19 7.52
N ASP A 44 -5.10 -0.93 7.46
CA ASP A 44 -5.90 -1.40 8.59
C ASP A 44 -5.01 -1.76 9.80
N GLU A 45 -3.86 -2.40 9.57
CA GLU A 45 -2.89 -2.75 10.62
C GLU A 45 -2.19 -1.51 11.21
N GLU A 46 -1.85 -0.52 10.39
CA GLU A 46 -1.32 0.78 10.87
C GLU A 46 -2.35 1.53 11.74
N LYS A 47 -3.62 1.51 11.32
CA LYS A 47 -4.72 2.10 12.08
C LYS A 47 -4.92 1.42 13.43
N GLU A 48 -4.75 0.10 13.50
CA GLU A 48 -4.80 -0.63 14.78
C GLU A 48 -3.61 -0.31 15.68
N LEU A 49 -2.40 -0.15 15.13
CA LEU A 49 -1.21 0.30 15.87
C LEU A 49 -1.43 1.67 16.50
N LEU A 50 -2.00 2.63 15.76
CA LEU A 50 -2.32 3.96 16.26
C LEU A 50 -3.37 3.94 17.39
N LYS A 51 -4.31 2.99 17.34
CA LYS A 51 -5.31 2.80 18.39
C LYS A 51 -4.78 2.08 19.63
N GLN A 52 -3.52 1.63 19.62
CA GLN A 52 -2.87 0.90 20.72
C GLN A 52 -3.73 -0.27 21.25
N SER A 53 -4.41 -0.98 20.35
CA SER A 53 -5.28 -2.10 20.74
C SER A 53 -4.44 -3.22 21.40
N GLY A 54 -5.05 -4.01 22.29
CA GLY A 54 -4.35 -5.01 23.12
C GLY A 54 -3.64 -6.15 22.36
N MET A 55 -3.65 -6.15 21.02
CA MET A 55 -2.96 -7.13 20.18
C MET A 55 -1.55 -6.71 19.75
N VAL A 56 -1.11 -5.50 20.09
CA VAL A 56 0.20 -4.96 19.70
C VAL A 56 1.30 -5.52 20.60
N GLN A 57 2.30 -6.15 19.99
CA GLN A 57 3.51 -6.59 20.70
C GLN A 57 4.37 -5.36 21.02
N LYS A 58 4.78 -5.24 22.28
CA LYS A 58 5.63 -4.15 22.79
C LYS A 58 7.00 -4.70 23.13
N LYS A 59 8.04 -4.13 22.53
CA LYS A 59 9.43 -4.42 22.86
C LYS A 59 10.14 -3.14 23.27
N GLU A 60 10.90 -3.18 24.37
CA GLU A 60 11.74 -2.05 24.75
C GLU A 60 13.03 -2.03 23.92
N VAL A 61 13.36 -0.87 23.36
CA VAL A 61 14.57 -0.64 22.58
C VAL A 61 15.24 0.63 23.08
N MET A 62 16.56 0.59 23.26
CA MET A 62 17.36 1.73 23.68
C MET A 62 18.04 2.36 22.45
N ILE A 63 17.80 3.65 22.21
CA ILE A 63 18.41 4.41 21.11
C ILE A 63 18.99 5.70 21.72
N ASN A 64 20.28 5.96 21.51
CA ASN A 64 20.96 7.17 22.02
C ASN A 64 20.67 7.47 23.50
N ASN A 65 20.79 6.47 24.38
CA ASN A 65 20.49 6.54 25.82
C ASN A 65 19.02 6.83 26.20
N HIS A 66 18.10 6.82 25.23
CA HIS A 66 16.67 6.97 25.48
C HIS A 66 15.95 5.64 25.24
N TYR A 67 15.00 5.32 26.12
CA TYR A 67 14.18 4.13 26.00
C TYR A 67 12.93 4.41 25.15
N PHE A 68 12.69 3.55 24.16
CA PHE A 68 11.53 3.57 23.29
C PHE A 68 10.78 2.23 23.37
N PHE A 69 9.48 2.28 23.12
CA PHE A 69 8.69 1.09 22.83
C PHE A 69 8.59 0.92 21.31
N GLU A 70 9.12 -0.19 20.82
CA GLU A 70 8.83 -0.71 19.48
C GLU A 70 7.48 -1.46 19.54
N LEU A 71 6.52 -0.95 18.79
CA LEU A 71 5.20 -1.54 18.61
C LEU A 71 5.20 -2.34 17.30
N SER A 72 4.75 -3.59 17.33
CA SER A 72 4.59 -4.43 16.13
C SER A 72 3.27 -5.22 16.16
N THR A 73 2.75 -5.58 14.98
CA THR A 73 1.59 -6.48 14.86
C THR A 73 2.02 -7.89 14.44
N LYS A 74 1.15 -8.89 14.66
CA LYS A 74 1.46 -10.30 14.34
C LYS A 74 1.53 -10.58 12.83
N LYS A 75 0.89 -9.76 12.00
CA LYS A 75 0.79 -9.97 10.54
C LYS A 75 1.83 -9.20 9.75
N PHE A 76 2.20 -8.00 10.20
CA PHE A 76 3.24 -7.19 9.57
C PHE A 76 4.22 -6.67 10.62
N ASN A 77 5.52 -6.74 10.31
CA ASN A 77 6.56 -6.12 11.12
C ASN A 77 6.62 -4.62 10.85
N LEU A 78 5.55 -3.91 11.20
CA LEU A 78 5.49 -2.45 11.17
C LEU A 78 6.18 -1.96 12.44
N LYS A 79 7.40 -1.42 12.30
CA LYS A 79 8.16 -0.88 13.42
C LYS A 79 7.70 0.55 13.69
N SER A 80 6.85 0.73 14.69
CA SER A 80 6.54 2.07 15.20
C SER A 80 7.27 2.29 16.53
N LEU A 81 8.09 3.34 16.60
CA LEU A 81 8.80 3.73 17.82
C LEU A 81 7.98 4.79 18.55
N THR A 82 7.62 4.50 19.79
CA THR A 82 6.98 5.46 20.68
C THR A 82 7.89 5.73 21.88
N PRO A 83 8.04 7.00 22.32
CA PRO A 83 8.85 7.31 23.49
C PRO A 83 8.25 6.63 24.74
N LYS A 84 9.11 5.95 25.52
CA LYS A 84 8.68 5.24 26.74
C LYS A 84 8.19 6.19 27.82
N ASP A 85 8.86 7.33 27.93
CA ASP A 85 8.53 8.36 28.90
C ASP A 85 7.95 9.59 28.17
N LEU A 86 6.72 9.95 28.53
CA LEU A 86 6.02 11.14 28.05
C LEU A 86 6.10 12.29 29.06
N SER A 87 6.89 12.15 30.14
CA SER A 87 7.07 13.19 31.16
C SER A 87 7.52 14.53 30.56
N TYR A 88 8.28 14.50 29.46
CA TYR A 88 8.70 15.70 28.73
C TYR A 88 7.51 16.55 28.26
N GLN A 89 6.34 15.97 27.95
CA GLN A 89 5.18 16.74 27.51
C GLN A 89 4.69 17.74 28.58
N LYS A 90 4.97 17.48 29.87
CA LYS A 90 4.70 18.45 30.95
C LYS A 90 5.63 19.65 30.90
N ALA A 91 6.83 19.50 30.34
CA ALA A 91 7.79 20.58 30.15
C ALA A 91 7.49 21.45 28.92
N TYR A 92 6.70 20.94 27.97
CA TYR A 92 6.33 21.63 26.71
C TYR A 92 4.81 21.86 26.61
N LEU A 93 4.16 22.24 27.72
CA LEU A 93 2.71 22.46 27.82
C LEU A 93 2.12 23.39 26.74
N ASP A 94 2.92 24.31 26.19
CA ASP A 94 2.49 25.33 25.22
C ASP A 94 2.61 24.94 23.74
N GLU A 95 3.18 23.77 23.39
CA GLU A 95 3.41 23.41 21.97
C GLU A 95 2.13 23.05 21.19
N LYS A 96 0.96 23.01 21.83
CA LYS A 96 -0.33 22.91 21.11
C LYS A 96 -0.74 24.22 20.39
N SER A 97 0.10 25.25 20.46
CA SER A 97 -0.14 26.59 19.92
C SER A 97 0.54 26.86 18.56
N PHE A 98 1.20 25.87 17.97
CA PHE A 98 1.86 25.99 16.65
C PHE A 98 1.20 25.10 15.60
#